data_AF-X1BSS0-F1
#
_entry.id   AF-X1BSS0-F1
#
_cell.length_a   1.000
_cell.length_b   1.000
_cell.length_c   1.000
_cell.angle_alpha   90.00
_cell.angle_beta   90.00
_cell.angle_gamma   90.00
#
_symmetry.space_group_name_H-M   'P 1'
#
loop_
_entity.id
_entity.type
_entity.pdbx_description
1 polymer ?
#
loop_
_entity_poly.entity_id
_entity_poly.type
_entity_poly.pdbx_seq_one_letter_code
_entity_poly.pdbx_strand_id
1 'polypeptide(L)'
;NVQDAWTWDRLVEVARKFAKDLDGDGNPDIWGLIVEQAFESYQLDPLLQSNGAKILSPDKSTVDGYLNSPKAIEALEFYGNLFNKWQVSPKSAFQTELFGSGKAAMYWAGPWNIATFQENFPDLNWGVMPHPYFKKMITPCGSWHTGINKRTEHPDAAARVIAFYSSWPGIDLNYPLTTYLPVRKATYGMYDEIFGKLPWSIIRDQLMTSAVPRPRHAAWAEMVDIMRTMYEDVMLGENAKKAADLAVDRIEKILQKYN
;
A
#
# COMPACT_ATOMS: atom_id res chain seq x y z
N ASN A 1 12.82 -14.67 -3.22
CA ASN A 1 12.99 -14.42 -1.76
C ASN A 1 12.87 -12.93 -1.48
N VAL A 2 12.56 -12.53 -0.24
CA VAL A 2 12.49 -11.09 0.13
C VAL A 2 13.80 -10.35 -0.11
N GLN A 3 14.93 -11.06 -0.01
CA GLN A 3 16.26 -10.51 -0.31
C GLN A 3 16.49 -10.16 -1.78
N ASP A 4 15.64 -10.66 -2.68
CA ASP A 4 15.70 -10.36 -4.12
C ASP A 4 14.87 -9.11 -4.48
N ALA A 5 14.39 -8.38 -3.47
CA ALA A 5 13.62 -7.14 -3.67
C ALA A 5 14.39 -6.17 -4.55
N TRP A 6 13.69 -5.59 -5.53
CA TRP A 6 14.28 -4.56 -6.36
C TRP A 6 14.37 -3.23 -5.62
N THR A 7 15.31 -2.39 -6.06
CA THR A 7 15.21 -0.97 -5.72
C THR A 7 14.12 -0.30 -6.55
N TRP A 8 13.60 0.82 -6.07
CA TRP A 8 12.68 1.66 -6.84
C TRP A 8 13.26 2.08 -8.19
N ASP A 9 14.55 2.43 -8.24
CA ASP A 9 15.25 2.76 -9.49
C ASP A 9 15.25 1.59 -10.48
N ARG A 10 15.51 0.37 -9.99
CA ARG A 10 15.49 -0.83 -10.82
C ARG A 10 14.08 -1.10 -11.36
N LEU A 11 13.06 -0.93 -10.52
CA LEU A 11 11.68 -1.08 -10.96
C LEU A 11 11.34 -0.08 -12.07
N VAL A 12 11.73 1.19 -11.94
CA VAL A 12 11.48 2.20 -12.97
C VAL A 12 12.26 1.92 -14.24
N GLU A 13 13.52 1.50 -14.13
CA GLU A 13 14.34 1.11 -15.30
C GLU A 13 13.64 0.02 -16.12
N VAL A 14 13.06 -0.98 -15.44
CA VAL A 14 12.30 -2.06 -16.10
C VAL A 14 10.96 -1.55 -16.63
N ALA A 15 10.22 -0.78 -15.84
CA ALA A 15 8.91 -0.23 -16.24
C ALA A 15 9.01 0.56 -17.54
N ARG A 16 10.04 1.39 -17.69
CA ARG A 16 10.28 2.19 -18.90
C ARG A 16 10.52 1.36 -20.16
N LYS A 17 10.99 0.11 -20.05
CA LYS A 17 11.19 -0.79 -21.20
C LYS A 17 9.87 -1.36 -21.72
N PHE A 18 8.84 -1.39 -20.88
CA PHE A 18 7.52 -1.92 -21.21
C PHE A 18 6.50 -0.85 -21.55
N ALA A 19 6.71 0.39 -21.11
CA ALA A 19 5.90 1.52 -21.52
C ALA A 19 6.00 1.71 -23.05
N LYS A 20 4.88 1.57 -23.76
CA LYS A 20 4.81 1.70 -25.23
C LYS A 20 3.61 2.55 -25.62
N ASP A 21 3.90 3.61 -26.36
CA ASP A 21 2.96 4.41 -27.13
C ASP A 21 2.89 3.81 -28.54
N LEU A 22 1.76 3.19 -28.89
CA LEU A 22 1.58 2.46 -30.15
C LEU A 22 0.92 3.33 -31.23
N ASP A 23 0.20 4.38 -30.84
CA ASP A 23 -0.52 5.27 -31.77
C ASP A 23 0.14 6.65 -31.97
N GLY A 24 1.17 6.96 -31.18
CA GLY A 24 1.99 8.16 -31.28
C GLY A 24 1.34 9.40 -30.67
N ASP A 25 0.33 9.26 -29.81
CA ASP A 25 -0.39 10.38 -29.20
C ASP A 25 0.36 11.01 -27.99
N GLY A 26 1.49 10.43 -27.58
CA GLY A 26 2.29 10.85 -26.44
C GLY A 26 1.91 10.18 -25.12
N ASN A 27 0.96 9.25 -25.12
CA ASN A 27 0.54 8.43 -23.99
C ASN A 27 0.79 6.94 -24.27
N PRO A 28 1.31 6.17 -23.31
CA PRO A 28 1.42 4.73 -23.47
C PRO A 28 0.06 4.02 -23.56
N ASP A 29 -0.09 3.14 -24.56
CA ASP A 29 -1.15 2.13 -24.63
C ASP A 29 -0.87 0.93 -23.72
N ILE A 30 0.42 0.61 -23.58
CA ILE A 30 0.93 -0.41 -22.68
C ILE A 30 1.75 0.29 -21.61
N TRP A 31 1.38 0.12 -20.35
CA TRP A 31 2.02 0.79 -19.22
C TRP A 31 3.13 -0.06 -18.62
N GLY A 32 4.17 0.61 -18.13
CA GLY A 32 5.28 -0.05 -17.46
C GLY A 32 4.93 -0.53 -16.05
N LEU A 33 4.10 0.25 -15.35
CA LEU A 33 3.73 0.05 -13.95
C LEU A 33 2.32 0.59 -13.72
N ILE A 34 1.50 -0.15 -13.00
CA ILE A 34 0.30 0.40 -12.35
C ILE A 34 0.60 0.59 -10.86
N VAL A 35 0.17 1.73 -10.30
CA VAL A 35 0.23 2.00 -8.86
C VAL A 35 -1.17 1.88 -8.27
N GLU A 36 -1.46 0.80 -7.54
CA GLU A 36 -2.73 0.68 -6.81
C GLU A 36 -2.81 1.68 -5.66
N GLN A 37 -4.00 2.17 -5.33
CA GLN A 37 -4.20 3.07 -4.18
C GLN A 37 -3.22 4.26 -4.22
N ALA A 38 -3.13 4.90 -5.40
CA ALA A 38 -2.18 5.96 -5.75
C ALA A 38 -2.32 7.26 -4.91
N PHE A 39 -3.13 7.27 -3.87
CA PHE A 39 -3.25 8.38 -2.95
C PHE A 39 -3.50 7.92 -1.51
N GLU A 40 -3.45 6.61 -1.23
CA GLU A 40 -3.69 6.12 0.12
C GLU A 40 -2.39 6.00 0.91
N SER A 41 -2.41 6.51 2.15
CA SER A 41 -1.30 6.36 3.10
C SER A 41 -0.89 4.90 3.33
N TYR A 42 -1.82 3.95 3.17
CA TYR A 42 -1.48 2.52 3.26
C TYR A 42 -0.40 2.16 2.24
N GLN A 43 -0.57 2.57 0.98
CA GLN A 43 0.36 2.25 -0.10
C GLN A 43 1.61 3.15 -0.07
N LEU A 44 1.42 4.44 0.17
CA LEU A 44 2.46 5.45 -0.10
C LEU A 44 3.33 5.80 1.11
N ASP A 45 2.87 5.66 2.35
CA ASP A 45 3.74 5.93 3.51
C ASP A 45 5.00 5.02 3.53
N PRO A 46 4.90 3.71 3.21
CA PRO A 46 6.08 2.85 3.06
C PRO A 46 7.10 3.34 2.04
N LEU A 47 6.67 3.98 0.94
CA LEU A 47 7.57 4.56 -0.07
C LEU A 47 8.47 5.61 0.59
N LEU A 48 7.88 6.57 1.30
CA LEU A 48 8.57 7.62 2.04
C LEU A 48 9.48 7.03 3.13
N GLN A 49 8.95 6.08 3.91
CA GLN A 49 9.67 5.43 5.00
C GLN A 49 10.86 4.59 4.51
N SER A 50 10.76 3.96 3.33
CA SER A 50 11.84 3.20 2.72
C SER A 50 13.03 4.09 2.32
N ASN A 51 12.79 5.39 2.10
CA ASN A 51 13.83 6.41 1.91
C ASN A 51 14.37 6.98 3.24
N GLY A 52 13.81 6.54 4.37
CA GLY A 52 14.20 6.96 5.71
C GLY A 52 13.47 8.21 6.23
N ALA A 53 12.38 8.62 5.60
CA ALA A 53 11.46 9.59 6.17
C ALA A 53 10.64 8.97 7.32
N LYS A 54 10.03 9.81 8.14
CA LYS A 54 8.98 9.42 9.09
C LYS A 54 7.77 10.30 8.83
N ILE A 55 6.59 9.82 9.17
CA ILE A 55 5.35 10.58 8.98
C ILE A 55 5.10 11.53 10.16
N LEU A 56 5.33 11.07 11.39
CA LEU A 56 5.21 11.86 12.62
C LEU A 56 6.53 11.87 13.40
N SER A 57 6.65 12.86 14.28
CA SER A 57 7.63 12.89 15.35
C SER A 57 7.52 11.66 16.28
N PRO A 58 8.60 11.27 16.98
CA PRO A 58 8.59 10.13 17.89
C PRO A 58 7.53 10.21 19.01
N ASP A 59 7.29 11.42 19.52
CA ASP A 59 6.26 11.73 20.52
C ASP A 59 4.87 11.97 19.91
N LYS A 60 4.78 11.97 18.57
CA LYS A 60 3.56 12.12 17.77
C LYS A 60 2.88 13.49 17.88
N SER A 61 3.61 14.49 18.36
CA SER A 61 3.10 15.85 18.57
C SER A 61 3.11 16.70 17.28
N THR A 62 3.92 16.34 16.29
CA THR A 62 4.08 17.12 15.05
C THR A 62 4.40 16.24 13.83
N VAL A 63 4.01 16.72 12.65
CA VAL A 63 4.42 16.22 11.34
C VAL A 63 5.42 17.15 10.64
N ASP A 64 5.59 18.38 11.11
CA ASP A 64 6.55 19.33 10.56
C ASP A 64 8.00 18.87 10.78
N GLY A 65 8.84 19.02 9.76
CA GLY A 65 10.17 18.45 9.69
C GLY A 65 10.21 16.92 9.48
N TYR A 66 9.05 16.25 9.42
CA TYR A 66 8.93 14.81 9.20
C TYR A 66 8.26 14.50 7.84
N LEU A 67 6.98 14.87 7.68
CA LEU A 67 6.19 14.66 6.47
C LEU A 67 6.68 15.52 5.29
N ASN A 68 7.27 16.69 5.58
CA ASN A 68 7.95 17.58 4.62
C ASN A 68 9.49 17.52 4.76
N SER A 69 10.04 16.48 5.40
CA SER A 69 11.50 16.32 5.50
C SER A 69 12.14 16.17 4.11
N PRO A 70 13.43 16.51 3.92
CA PRO A 70 14.10 16.34 2.62
C PRO A 70 13.98 14.91 2.04
N LYS A 71 13.98 13.89 2.91
CA LYS A 71 13.81 12.48 2.51
C LYS A 71 12.37 12.16 2.07
N ALA A 72 11.38 12.80 2.68
CA ALA A 72 9.99 12.67 2.26
C ALA A 72 9.78 13.35 0.90
N ILE A 73 10.33 14.56 0.72
CA ILE A 73 10.25 15.28 -0.55
C ILE A 73 10.90 14.48 -1.68
N GLU A 74 12.10 13.93 -1.49
CA GLU A 74 12.78 13.08 -2.47
C GLU A 74 11.91 11.89 -2.91
N ALA A 75 11.23 11.23 -1.97
CA ALA A 75 10.34 10.10 -2.27
C ALA A 75 9.04 10.53 -2.96
N LEU A 76 8.47 11.69 -2.58
CA LEU A 76 7.30 12.29 -3.23
C LEU A 76 7.62 12.74 -4.66
N GLU A 77 8.81 13.29 -4.91
CA GLU A 77 9.26 13.65 -6.26
C GLU A 77 9.43 12.41 -7.13
N PHE A 78 10.02 11.33 -6.60
CA PHE A 78 10.05 10.04 -7.28
C PHE A 78 8.64 9.57 -7.62
N TYR A 79 7.71 9.65 -6.67
CA TYR A 79 6.31 9.26 -6.84
C TYR A 79 5.65 10.04 -7.99
N GLY A 80 5.71 11.37 -7.97
CA GLY A 80 5.17 12.21 -9.04
C GLY A 80 5.83 11.95 -10.41
N ASN A 81 7.11 11.61 -10.44
CA ASN A 81 7.84 11.30 -11.67
C ASN A 81 7.33 10.03 -12.36
N LEU A 82 6.77 9.05 -11.64
CA LEU A 82 6.16 7.86 -12.24
C LEU A 82 5.09 8.21 -13.28
N PHE A 83 4.31 9.26 -12.99
CA PHE A 83 3.17 9.69 -13.83
C PHE A 83 3.56 10.80 -14.80
N ASN A 84 4.41 11.74 -14.37
CA ASN A 84 4.58 13.01 -15.07
C ASN A 84 5.89 13.11 -15.88
N LYS A 85 6.96 12.44 -15.43
CA LYS A 85 8.29 12.54 -16.06
C LYS A 85 8.67 11.28 -16.83
N TRP A 86 8.47 10.12 -16.23
CA TRP A 86 8.79 8.84 -16.84
C TRP A 86 7.60 8.23 -17.57
N GLN A 87 6.39 8.73 -17.30
CA GLN A 87 5.13 8.28 -17.91
C GLN A 87 5.01 6.75 -17.90
N VAL A 88 5.43 6.09 -16.81
CA VAL A 88 5.36 4.64 -16.68
C VAL A 88 4.06 4.17 -16.06
N SER A 89 3.34 5.07 -15.39
CA SER A 89 2.05 4.78 -14.75
C SER A 89 0.96 5.76 -15.21
N PRO A 90 -0.26 5.26 -15.50
CA PRO A 90 -1.40 6.09 -15.85
C PRO A 90 -2.00 6.73 -14.61
N LYS A 91 -2.67 7.87 -14.81
CA LYS A 91 -3.57 8.48 -13.83
C LYS A 91 -5.00 7.91 -14.02
N SER A 92 -5.14 6.59 -13.84
CA SER A 92 -6.40 5.87 -14.14
C SER A 92 -7.02 5.26 -12.88
N ALA A 93 -8.35 5.19 -12.88
CA ALA A 93 -9.14 4.46 -11.89
C ALA A 93 -9.26 2.95 -12.21
N PHE A 94 -9.01 2.53 -13.46
CA PHE A 94 -9.16 1.14 -13.93
C PHE A 94 -7.85 0.34 -13.80
N GLN A 95 -7.29 0.35 -12.60
CA GLN A 95 -5.93 -0.13 -12.34
C GLN A 95 -5.81 -1.65 -12.49
N THR A 96 -6.74 -2.39 -11.88
CA THR A 96 -6.76 -3.86 -11.89
C THR A 96 -7.02 -4.38 -13.30
N GLU A 97 -7.93 -3.76 -14.06
CA GLU A 97 -8.28 -4.17 -15.42
C GLU A 97 -7.13 -3.94 -16.40
N LEU A 98 -6.37 -2.84 -16.25
CA LEU A 98 -5.22 -2.59 -17.11
C LEU A 98 -4.15 -3.69 -16.99
N PHE A 99 -3.84 -4.12 -15.76
CA PHE A 99 -2.92 -5.25 -15.57
C PHE A 99 -3.54 -6.57 -16.01
N GLY A 100 -4.79 -6.84 -15.59
CA GLY A 100 -5.50 -8.08 -15.90
C GLY A 100 -5.67 -8.35 -17.40
N SER A 101 -5.88 -7.30 -18.18
CA SER A 101 -6.03 -7.38 -19.65
C SER A 101 -4.70 -7.30 -20.42
N GLY A 102 -3.55 -7.32 -19.74
CA GLY A 102 -2.22 -7.29 -20.36
C GLY A 102 -1.79 -5.92 -20.90
N LYS A 103 -2.49 -4.84 -20.50
CA LYS A 103 -2.12 -3.45 -20.83
C LYS A 103 -1.15 -2.82 -19.83
N ALA A 104 -0.62 -3.60 -18.89
CA ALA A 104 0.48 -3.20 -18.04
C ALA A 104 1.41 -4.36 -17.70
N ALA A 105 2.72 -4.10 -17.64
CA ALA A 105 3.71 -5.13 -17.37
C ALA A 105 3.90 -5.44 -15.88
N MET A 106 3.70 -4.46 -15.00
CA MET A 106 3.86 -4.59 -13.55
C MET A 106 2.72 -3.91 -12.82
N TYR A 107 2.40 -4.40 -11.62
CA TYR A 107 1.37 -3.83 -10.78
C TYR A 107 1.82 -3.79 -9.32
N TRP A 108 2.04 -2.59 -8.79
CA TRP A 108 2.31 -2.36 -7.38
C TRP A 108 0.98 -2.33 -6.63
N ALA A 109 0.61 -3.45 -6.02
CA ALA A 109 -0.72 -3.71 -5.48
C ALA A 109 -0.70 -4.59 -4.22
N GLY A 110 -1.84 -4.66 -3.54
CA GLY A 110 -2.04 -5.55 -2.40
C GLY A 110 -2.48 -6.98 -2.78
N PRO A 111 -2.40 -7.92 -1.82
CA PRO A 111 -2.71 -9.34 -2.05
C PRO A 111 -4.19 -9.62 -2.34
N TRP A 112 -5.10 -8.67 -2.06
CA TRP A 112 -6.53 -8.82 -2.31
C TRP A 112 -6.86 -8.99 -3.81
N ASN A 113 -5.97 -8.56 -4.73
CA ASN A 113 -6.15 -8.75 -6.16
C ASN A 113 -5.92 -10.19 -6.66
N ILE A 114 -5.32 -11.07 -5.84
CA ILE A 114 -4.94 -12.43 -6.27
C ILE A 114 -6.16 -13.22 -6.76
N ALA A 115 -7.27 -13.22 -6.01
CA ALA A 115 -8.49 -13.91 -6.45
C ALA A 115 -9.05 -13.27 -7.72
N THR A 116 -9.08 -11.94 -7.81
CA THR A 116 -9.54 -11.24 -9.01
C THR A 116 -8.77 -11.67 -10.26
N PHE A 117 -7.44 -11.82 -10.19
CA PHE A 117 -6.66 -12.30 -11.33
C PHE A 117 -6.93 -13.78 -11.65
N GLN A 118 -7.07 -14.62 -10.63
CA GLN A 118 -7.35 -16.05 -10.83
C GLN A 118 -8.75 -16.29 -11.43
N GLU A 119 -9.75 -15.53 -11.01
CA GLU A 119 -11.15 -15.72 -11.39
C GLU A 119 -11.51 -14.98 -12.69
N ASN A 120 -11.10 -13.71 -12.81
CA ASN A 120 -11.53 -12.85 -13.91
C ASN A 120 -10.53 -12.77 -15.07
N PHE A 121 -9.26 -13.14 -14.84
CA PHE A 121 -8.20 -13.10 -15.83
C PHE A 121 -7.39 -14.41 -15.86
N PRO A 122 -8.04 -15.57 -16.07
CA PRO A 122 -7.42 -16.89 -15.89
C PRO A 122 -6.26 -17.16 -16.87
N ASP A 123 -6.21 -16.46 -18.00
CA ASP A 123 -5.15 -16.57 -19.00
C ASP A 123 -3.95 -15.65 -18.70
N LEU A 124 -4.04 -14.79 -17.68
CA LEU A 124 -2.95 -13.91 -17.28
C LEU A 124 -1.82 -14.74 -16.67
N ASN A 125 -0.63 -14.69 -17.29
CA ASN A 125 0.58 -15.26 -16.71
C ASN A 125 1.28 -14.23 -15.82
N TRP A 126 1.02 -14.28 -14.52
CA TRP A 126 1.55 -13.33 -13.54
C TRP A 126 2.36 -14.03 -12.44
N GLY A 127 3.20 -13.25 -11.76
CA GLY A 127 3.95 -13.66 -10.58
C GLY A 127 4.06 -12.52 -9.58
N VAL A 128 4.65 -12.80 -8.41
CA VAL A 128 4.85 -11.81 -7.34
C VAL A 128 6.32 -11.68 -7.03
N MET A 129 6.73 -10.44 -6.78
CA MET A 129 8.07 -10.10 -6.32
C MET A 129 7.96 -9.31 -5.02
N PRO A 130 9.02 -9.28 -4.19
CA PRO A 130 9.02 -8.46 -2.99
C PRO A 130 8.84 -6.97 -3.30
N HIS A 131 8.27 -6.25 -2.34
CA HIS A 131 8.03 -4.81 -2.46
C HIS A 131 9.35 -4.05 -2.64
N PRO A 132 9.41 -3.11 -3.59
CA PRO A 132 10.63 -2.36 -3.83
C PRO A 132 10.98 -1.41 -2.69
N TYR A 133 12.24 -0.97 -2.65
CA TYR A 133 12.73 -0.07 -1.61
C TYR A 133 13.76 0.94 -2.13
N PHE A 134 13.97 2.02 -1.39
CA PHE A 134 15.13 2.90 -1.61
C PHE A 134 16.33 2.44 -0.78
N LYS A 135 16.27 2.65 0.53
CA LYS A 135 17.40 2.43 1.46
C LYS A 135 17.11 1.32 2.46
N LYS A 136 15.83 1.10 2.82
CA LYS A 136 15.39 0.06 3.75
C LYS A 136 14.17 -0.66 3.21
N MET A 137 14.15 -1.99 3.30
CA MET A 137 12.96 -2.78 3.01
C MET A 137 11.85 -2.41 4.01
N ILE A 138 10.83 -1.73 3.51
CA ILE A 138 9.64 -1.34 4.27
C ILE A 138 8.43 -1.72 3.45
N THR A 139 7.51 -2.47 4.05
CA THR A 139 6.29 -2.93 3.40
C THR A 139 5.07 -2.44 4.16
N PRO A 140 3.97 -2.13 3.46
CA PRO A 140 2.73 -1.77 4.11
C PRO A 140 2.24 -2.90 5.01
N CYS A 141 1.75 -2.52 6.19
CA CYS A 141 1.09 -3.45 7.09
C CYS A 141 -0.20 -2.83 7.65
N GLY A 142 -1.27 -3.60 7.51
CA GLY A 142 -2.60 -3.24 7.96
C GLY A 142 -3.56 -4.40 7.70
N SER A 143 -4.71 -4.36 8.35
CA SER A 143 -5.82 -5.27 8.09
C SER A 143 -7.10 -4.66 8.64
N TRP A 144 -8.20 -5.36 8.43
CA TRP A 144 -9.49 -5.04 8.99
C TRP A 144 -9.56 -5.45 10.47
N HIS A 145 -10.23 -4.63 11.27
CA HIS A 145 -10.47 -4.91 12.68
C HIS A 145 -11.97 -4.87 12.93
N THR A 146 -12.47 -5.77 13.78
CA THR A 146 -13.86 -5.78 14.22
C THR A 146 -14.00 -5.02 15.53
N GLY A 147 -14.91 -4.04 15.58
CA GLY A 147 -15.26 -3.31 16.80
C GLY A 147 -16.69 -3.60 17.24
N ILE A 148 -16.93 -3.61 18.55
CA ILE A 148 -18.29 -3.67 19.12
C ILE A 148 -18.76 -2.25 19.38
N ASN A 149 -19.90 -1.87 18.81
CA ASN A 149 -20.51 -0.58 19.11
C ASN A 149 -20.92 -0.54 20.59
N LYS A 150 -20.41 0.44 21.35
CA LYS A 150 -20.72 0.62 22.78
C LYS A 150 -22.23 0.77 23.06
N ARG A 151 -23.04 1.16 22.07
CA ARG A 151 -24.50 1.33 22.18
C ARG A 151 -25.30 0.08 21.81
N THR A 152 -24.65 -1.06 21.52
CA THR A 152 -25.40 -2.29 21.20
C THR A 152 -26.22 -2.77 22.39
N GLU A 153 -27.44 -3.23 22.13
CA GLU A 153 -28.29 -3.90 23.13
C GLU A 153 -27.87 -5.36 23.37
N HIS A 154 -26.91 -5.88 22.59
CA HIS A 154 -26.48 -7.28 22.63
C HIS A 154 -24.95 -7.43 22.79
N PRO A 155 -24.33 -6.82 23.81
CA PRO A 155 -22.86 -6.80 23.94
C PRO A 155 -22.28 -8.21 24.07
N ASP A 156 -22.91 -9.11 24.83
CA ASP A 156 -22.42 -10.47 25.02
C ASP A 156 -22.52 -11.31 23.74
N ALA A 157 -23.59 -11.14 22.96
CA ALA A 157 -23.74 -11.84 21.69
C ALA A 157 -22.70 -11.35 20.67
N ALA A 158 -22.51 -10.03 20.57
CA ALA A 158 -21.48 -9.44 19.72
C ALA A 158 -20.07 -9.92 20.10
N ALA A 159 -19.78 -9.98 21.41
CA ALA A 159 -18.51 -10.49 21.92
C ALA A 159 -18.31 -11.98 21.57
N ARG A 160 -19.35 -12.81 21.69
CA ARG A 160 -19.28 -14.23 21.29
C ARG A 160 -18.98 -14.42 19.80
N VAL A 161 -19.57 -13.60 18.92
CA VAL A 161 -19.29 -13.65 17.48
C VAL A 161 -17.84 -13.29 17.19
N ILE A 162 -17.32 -12.20 17.77
CA ILE A 162 -15.91 -11.80 17.57
C ILE A 162 -14.95 -12.85 18.14
N ALA A 163 -15.28 -13.43 19.31
CA ALA A 163 -14.49 -14.49 19.91
C ALA A 163 -14.46 -15.75 19.03
N PHE A 164 -15.60 -16.13 18.45
CA PHE A 164 -15.68 -17.24 17.50
C PHE A 164 -14.86 -16.96 16.25
N TYR A 165 -15.01 -15.80 15.61
CA TYR A 165 -14.25 -15.42 14.41
C TYR A 165 -12.73 -15.45 14.64
N SER A 166 -12.30 -15.18 15.87
CA SER A 166 -10.89 -15.22 16.26
C SER A 166 -10.41 -16.59 16.76
N SER A 167 -11.30 -17.58 16.91
CA SER A 167 -10.98 -18.94 17.37
C SER A 167 -10.42 -19.82 16.24
N TRP A 168 -9.91 -21.01 16.55
CA TRP A 168 -9.46 -21.95 15.51
C TRP A 168 -10.58 -22.35 14.54
N PRO A 169 -11.77 -22.79 15.00
CA PRO A 169 -12.88 -23.06 14.07
C PRO A 169 -13.29 -21.85 13.22
N GLY A 170 -13.27 -20.64 13.80
CA GLY A 170 -13.59 -19.43 13.05
C GLY A 170 -12.55 -19.07 12.00
N ILE A 171 -11.27 -19.26 12.32
CA ILE A 171 -10.17 -19.07 11.37
C ILE A 171 -10.30 -20.09 10.24
N ASP A 172 -10.50 -21.37 10.56
CA ASP A 172 -10.63 -22.46 9.59
C ASP A 172 -11.81 -22.25 8.64
N LEU A 173 -12.91 -21.68 9.14
CA LEU A 173 -14.04 -21.26 8.32
C LEU A 173 -13.72 -20.04 7.44
N ASN A 174 -12.97 -19.08 7.98
CA ASN A 174 -12.79 -17.79 7.35
C ASN A 174 -11.67 -17.77 6.31
N TYR A 175 -10.51 -18.37 6.59
CA TYR A 175 -9.35 -18.24 5.71
C TYR A 175 -9.58 -18.79 4.28
N PRO A 176 -10.41 -19.83 4.02
CA PRO A 176 -10.72 -20.26 2.65
C PRO A 176 -11.62 -19.26 1.89
N LEU A 177 -12.37 -18.43 2.62
CA LEU A 177 -13.32 -17.46 2.07
C LEU A 177 -12.69 -16.09 1.83
N THR A 178 -11.52 -15.82 2.40
CA THR A 178 -10.87 -14.51 2.30
C THR A 178 -9.51 -14.61 1.63
N THR A 179 -9.20 -13.65 0.76
CA THR A 179 -7.85 -13.43 0.23
C THR A 179 -6.95 -12.63 1.18
N TYR A 180 -7.34 -12.49 2.44
CA TYR A 180 -6.56 -11.75 3.43
C TYR A 180 -5.63 -12.68 4.22
N LEU A 181 -4.48 -12.12 4.59
CA LEU A 181 -3.51 -12.82 5.42
C LEU A 181 -4.06 -13.04 6.84
N PRO A 182 -3.89 -14.24 7.43
CA PRO A 182 -4.29 -14.50 8.81
C PRO A 182 -3.58 -13.60 9.82
N VAL A 183 -4.34 -13.13 10.82
CA VAL A 183 -3.81 -12.30 11.91
C VAL A 183 -3.02 -13.11 12.94
N ARG A 184 -3.27 -14.43 13.04
CA ARG A 184 -2.55 -15.33 13.95
C ARG A 184 -1.34 -15.94 13.25
N LYS A 185 -0.14 -15.71 13.79
CA LYS A 185 1.11 -16.23 13.21
C LYS A 185 1.13 -17.76 13.05
N ALA A 186 0.55 -18.48 14.00
CA ALA A 186 0.51 -19.95 13.95
C ALA A 186 -0.30 -20.50 12.75
N THR A 187 -1.26 -19.73 12.22
CA THR A 187 -2.03 -20.11 11.03
C THR A 187 -1.15 -20.32 9.81
N TYR A 188 -0.05 -19.56 9.66
CA TYR A 188 0.88 -19.73 8.53
C TYR A 188 1.55 -21.10 8.50
N GLY A 189 1.85 -21.68 9.68
CA GLY A 189 2.44 -23.02 9.78
C GLY A 189 1.40 -24.14 9.70
N MET A 190 0.16 -23.87 10.10
CA MET A 190 -0.94 -24.84 9.98
C MET A 190 -1.37 -25.06 8.52
N TYR A 191 -1.24 -24.01 7.70
CA TYR A 191 -1.64 -24.00 6.28
C TYR A 191 -0.43 -23.72 5.37
N ASP A 192 0.68 -24.40 5.60
CA ASP A 192 1.93 -24.21 4.84
C ASP A 192 1.78 -24.62 3.36
N GLU A 193 0.88 -25.55 3.06
CA GLU A 193 0.54 -25.91 1.69
C GLU A 193 -0.03 -24.75 0.86
N ILE A 194 -0.49 -23.68 1.53
CA ILE A 194 -0.92 -22.41 0.96
C ILE A 194 0.15 -21.35 1.18
N PHE A 195 0.46 -21.02 2.45
CA PHE A 195 1.31 -19.88 2.80
C PHE A 195 2.80 -20.14 2.63
N GLY A 196 3.21 -21.39 2.40
CA GLY A 196 4.56 -21.79 2.01
C GLY A 196 4.80 -21.73 0.51
N LYS A 197 3.76 -21.50 -0.32
CA LYS A 197 3.86 -21.45 -1.78
C LYS A 197 3.66 -20.04 -2.33
N LEU A 198 4.17 -19.80 -3.54
CA LEU A 198 3.86 -18.57 -4.26
C LEU A 198 2.38 -18.51 -4.62
N PRO A 199 1.78 -17.31 -4.63
CA PRO A 199 2.38 -16.01 -4.31
C PRO A 199 2.53 -15.73 -2.79
N TRP A 200 1.85 -16.50 -1.94
CA TRP A 200 1.67 -16.21 -0.51
C TRP A 200 2.95 -16.22 0.32
N SER A 201 3.93 -17.07 0.00
CA SER A 201 5.16 -17.18 0.76
C SER A 201 5.96 -15.89 0.81
N ILE A 202 6.09 -15.18 -0.32
CA ILE A 202 6.77 -13.88 -0.38
C ILE A 202 6.01 -12.84 0.45
N ILE A 203 4.68 -12.83 0.35
CA ILE A 203 3.83 -11.88 1.08
C ILE A 203 3.91 -12.12 2.59
N ARG A 204 3.87 -13.39 3.03
CA ARG A 204 4.06 -13.80 4.43
C ARG A 204 5.42 -13.36 4.94
N ASP A 205 6.48 -13.63 4.17
CA ASP A 205 7.84 -13.32 4.59
C ASP A 205 8.02 -11.80 4.76
N GLN A 206 7.51 -11.00 3.82
CA GLN A 206 7.50 -9.54 3.93
C GLN A 206 6.73 -9.04 5.16
N LEU A 207 5.57 -9.64 5.46
CA LEU A 207 4.80 -9.32 6.65
C LEU A 207 5.60 -9.58 7.94
N MET A 208 6.49 -10.56 7.94
CA MET A 208 7.29 -10.92 9.11
C MET A 208 8.59 -10.11 9.22
N THR A 209 9.16 -9.62 8.10
CA THR A 209 10.51 -9.04 8.10
C THR A 209 10.58 -7.54 7.82
N SER A 210 9.63 -6.98 7.08
CA SER A 210 9.70 -5.57 6.60
C SER A 210 8.43 -4.75 6.86
N ALA A 211 7.39 -5.38 7.41
CA ALA A 211 6.12 -4.72 7.70
C ALA A 211 6.26 -3.58 8.71
N VAL A 212 5.78 -2.39 8.33
CA VAL A 212 5.64 -1.25 9.24
C VAL A 212 4.18 -0.84 9.33
N PRO A 213 3.58 -0.82 10.55
CA PRO A 213 2.22 -0.35 10.72
C PRO A 213 2.14 1.17 10.56
N ARG A 214 0.99 1.66 10.09
CA ARG A 214 0.68 3.09 10.10
C ARG A 214 0.80 3.69 11.51
N PRO A 215 1.20 4.97 11.65
CA PRO A 215 1.20 5.67 12.92
C PRO A 215 -0.11 5.51 13.69
N ARG A 216 -0.02 5.29 15.00
CA ARG A 216 -1.18 5.24 15.90
C ARG A 216 -1.37 6.60 16.57
N HIS A 217 -2.35 7.35 16.10
CA HIS A 217 -2.72 8.66 16.63
C HIS A 217 -4.25 8.81 16.61
N ALA A 218 -4.84 9.52 17.58
CA ALA A 218 -6.30 9.70 17.62
C ALA A 218 -6.82 10.49 16.41
N ALA A 219 -6.04 11.47 15.95
CA ALA A 219 -6.33 12.25 14.74
C ALA A 219 -6.02 11.52 13.42
N TRP A 220 -5.57 10.25 13.45
CA TRP A 220 -5.00 9.60 12.27
C TRP A 220 -5.95 9.56 11.07
N ALA A 221 -7.26 9.41 11.29
CA ALA A 221 -8.24 9.46 10.21
C ALA A 221 -8.25 10.81 9.49
N GLU A 222 -8.30 11.92 10.23
CA GLU A 222 -8.26 13.28 9.67
C GLU A 222 -6.92 13.56 8.96
N MET A 223 -5.82 13.04 9.50
CA MET A 223 -4.49 13.17 8.91
C MET A 223 -4.40 12.46 7.56
N VAL A 224 -4.92 11.23 7.47
CA VAL A 224 -4.91 10.42 6.24
C VAL A 224 -5.69 11.12 5.14
N ASP A 225 -6.80 11.77 5.43
CA ASP A 225 -7.57 12.50 4.41
C ASP A 225 -6.78 13.69 3.83
N ILE A 226 -6.01 14.40 4.65
CA ILE A 226 -5.12 15.46 4.16
C ILE A 226 -3.94 14.90 3.37
N MET A 227 -3.34 13.81 3.85
CA MET A 227 -2.27 13.12 3.14
C MET A 227 -2.75 12.56 1.80
N ARG A 228 -4.02 12.13 1.70
CA ARG A 228 -4.63 11.70 0.44
C ARG A 228 -4.57 12.81 -0.60
N THR A 229 -5.02 14.01 -0.24
CA THR A 229 -4.93 15.18 -1.12
C THR A 229 -3.48 15.50 -1.48
N MET A 230 -2.54 15.43 -0.53
CA MET A 230 -1.11 15.65 -0.82
C MET A 230 -0.57 14.68 -1.88
N TYR A 231 -0.85 13.38 -1.73
CA TYR A 231 -0.40 12.38 -2.69
C TYR A 231 -1.09 12.56 -4.05
N GLU A 232 -2.39 12.87 -4.06
CA GLU A 232 -3.13 13.16 -5.29
C GLU A 232 -2.57 14.38 -6.02
N ASP A 233 -2.29 15.49 -5.32
CA ASP A 233 -1.72 16.70 -5.90
C ASP A 233 -0.36 16.41 -6.55
N VAL A 234 0.50 15.64 -5.88
CA VAL A 234 1.81 15.24 -6.42
C VAL A 234 1.67 14.32 -7.63
N MET A 235 0.71 13.38 -7.59
CA MET A 235 0.38 12.54 -8.75
C MET A 235 -0.06 13.41 -9.95
N LEU A 236 -0.86 14.45 -9.69
CA LEU A 236 -1.35 15.41 -10.70
C LEU A 236 -0.29 16.42 -11.17
N GLY A 237 0.89 16.43 -10.56
CA GLY A 237 2.05 17.22 -11.02
C GLY A 237 2.34 18.47 -10.19
N GLU A 238 1.71 18.65 -9.03
CA GLU A 238 2.09 19.70 -8.08
C GLU A 238 3.52 19.46 -7.56
N ASN A 239 4.19 20.56 -7.20
CA ASN A 239 5.50 20.49 -6.57
C ASN A 239 5.40 19.74 -5.22
N ALA A 240 6.21 18.69 -5.07
CA ALA A 240 6.21 17.82 -3.88
C ALA A 240 6.41 18.58 -2.56
N LYS A 241 7.33 19.56 -2.53
CA LYS A 241 7.57 20.37 -1.33
C LYS A 241 6.35 21.21 -0.98
N LYS A 242 5.77 21.90 -1.98
CA LYS A 242 4.58 22.73 -1.77
C LYS A 242 3.39 21.90 -1.28
N ALA A 243 3.14 20.74 -1.88
CA ALA A 243 2.07 19.83 -1.45
C ALA A 243 2.29 19.35 -0.01
N ALA A 244 3.52 18.94 0.33
CA ALA A 244 3.86 18.47 1.67
C ALA A 244 3.78 19.57 2.73
N ASP A 245 4.27 20.78 2.45
CA ASP A 245 4.17 21.91 3.38
C ASP A 245 2.69 22.27 3.64
N LEU A 246 1.85 22.28 2.60
CA LEU A 246 0.41 22.53 2.76
C LEU A 246 -0.28 21.43 3.60
N ALA A 247 0.12 20.17 3.42
CA ALA A 247 -0.37 19.06 4.23
C ALA A 247 0.05 19.22 5.69
N VAL A 248 1.32 19.57 5.94
CA VAL A 248 1.84 19.87 7.29
C VAL A 248 1.04 20.99 7.94
N ASP A 249 0.86 22.13 7.28
CA ASP A 249 0.09 23.26 7.81
C ASP A 249 -1.34 22.90 8.24
N ARG A 250 -2.00 22.00 7.49
CA ARG A 250 -3.36 21.54 7.80
C ARG A 250 -3.36 20.52 8.94
N ILE A 251 -2.40 19.60 8.95
CA ILE A 251 -2.30 18.56 9.98
C ILE A 251 -1.91 19.17 11.33
N GLU A 252 -0.98 20.12 11.37
CA GLU A 252 -0.58 20.78 12.62
C GLU A 252 -1.78 21.45 13.33
N LYS A 253 -2.70 22.05 12.57
CA LYS A 253 -3.95 22.62 13.12
C LYS A 253 -4.88 21.55 13.70
N ILE A 254 -4.86 20.34 13.15
CA ILE A 254 -5.61 19.21 13.71
C ILE A 254 -4.94 18.74 14.99
N LEU A 255 -3.61 18.57 15.00
CA LEU A 255 -2.86 18.09 16.15
C LEU A 255 -3.03 19.01 17.37
N GLN A 256 -3.22 20.32 17.18
CA GLN A 256 -3.56 21.26 18.26
C GLN A 256 -4.84 20.90 19.04
N LYS A 257 -5.77 20.14 18.46
CA LYS A 257 -6.98 19.67 19.17
C LYS A 257 -6.71 18.49 20.12
N TYR A 258 -5.55 17.85 19.97
CA TYR A 258 -5.17 16.63 20.68
C TYR A 258 -4.00 16.83 21.65
N ASN A 259 -3.47 18.06 21.72
CA ASN A 259 -2.44 18.51 22.65
C ASN A 259 -3.04 19.20 23.88
#